data_AF-A0A843JMX1-F1
#
_entry.id   AF-A0A843JMX1-F1
#
_cell.length_a   1.000
_cell.length_b   1.000
_cell.length_c   1.000
_cell.angle_alpha   90.00
_cell.angle_beta   90.00
_cell.angle_gamma   90.00
#
_symmetry.space_group_name_H-M   'P 1'
#
loop_
_entity.id
_entity.type
_entity.pdbx_description
1 polymer ?
#
loop_
_entity_poly.entity_id
_entity_poly.type
_entity_poly.pdbx_seq_one_letter_code
_entity_poly.pdbx_strand_id
1 'polypeptide(L)' 'MKFEDLIAKCPKCGSTDKTAHRRFIDNHHAHAELKEFKCDNCGYVFETGRDKEKSEEESFKKDLITELNKKL' A
#
# COMPACT_ATOMS: atom_id res chain seq x y z
N MET A 1 1.98 2.24 0.68
CA MET A 1 1.51 3.63 0.77
C MET A 1 2.71 4.50 0.50
N LYS A 2 2.97 4.77 -0.78
CA LYS A 2 3.99 5.72 -1.22
C LYS A 2 3.44 7.14 -1.06
N PHE A 3 4.28 8.08 -0.63
CA PHE A 3 3.85 9.46 -0.41
C PHE A 3 3.45 10.14 -1.72
N GLU A 4 4.11 9.77 -2.82
CA GLU A 4 3.88 10.28 -4.16
C GLU A 4 2.46 10.00 -4.66
N ASP A 5 1.89 8.86 -4.27
CA ASP A 5 0.53 8.46 -4.65
C ASP A 5 -0.54 9.34 -3.98
N LEU A 6 -0.21 10.04 -2.89
CA LEU A 6 -1.14 10.97 -2.25
C LEU A 6 -1.39 12.20 -3.16
N ILE A 7 -0.34 12.73 -3.77
CA ILE A 7 -0.38 13.95 -4.59
C ILE A 7 -0.60 13.69 -6.08
N ALA A 8 -0.42 12.45 -6.55
CA ALA A 8 -0.57 12.10 -7.97
C ALA A 8 -2.01 12.34 -8.49
N LYS A 9 -2.17 12.69 -9.76
CA LYS A 9 -3.51 12.69 -10.39
C LYS A 9 -4.03 11.27 -10.54
N CYS A 10 -5.35 11.09 -10.46
CA CYS A 10 -5.98 9.81 -10.72
C CYS A 10 -5.68 9.35 -12.15
N PRO A 11 -5.10 8.14 -12.35
CA PRO A 11 -4.76 7.66 -13.69
C PRO A 11 -6.00 7.33 -14.54
N LYS A 12 -7.18 7.16 -13.92
CA LYS A 12 -8.42 6.84 -14.64
C LYS A 12 -9.22 8.05 -15.08
N CYS A 13 -9.31 9.08 -14.23
CA CYS A 13 -10.19 10.24 -14.50
C CYS A 13 -9.48 11.59 -14.38
N GLY A 14 -8.19 11.61 -14.04
CA GLY A 14 -7.40 12.85 -13.90
C GLY A 14 -7.69 13.66 -12.63
N SER A 15 -8.71 13.31 -11.85
CA SER A 15 -9.07 14.01 -10.60
C SER A 15 -7.94 13.92 -9.57
N THR A 16 -7.78 14.99 -8.78
CA THR A 16 -6.88 15.08 -7.64
C THR A 16 -7.56 14.76 -6.31
N ASP A 17 -8.90 14.67 -6.31
CA ASP A 17 -9.69 14.48 -5.10
C ASP A 17 -9.69 13.01 -4.68
N LYS A 18 -9.33 12.78 -3.43
CA LYS A 18 -9.12 11.46 -2.86
C LYS A 18 -9.52 11.42 -1.41
N THR A 19 -10.11 10.30 -1.01
CA THR A 19 -10.38 9.97 0.38
C THR A 19 -9.42 8.90 0.88
N ALA A 20 -8.89 9.14 2.08
CA ALA A 20 -8.11 8.17 2.84
C ALA A 20 -9.04 7.29 3.68
N HIS A 21 -9.07 6.00 3.40
CA HIS A 21 -9.82 5.04 4.21
C HIS A 21 -8.91 4.41 5.26
N ARG A 22 -9.38 4.38 6.51
CA ARG A 22 -8.67 3.78 7.64
C ARG A 22 -9.35 2.48 8.06
N ARG A 23 -8.56 1.56 8.60
CA ARG A 23 -9.03 0.34 9.25
C ARG A 23 -8.57 0.35 10.70
N PHE A 24 -9.47 0.04 11.62
CA PHE A 24 -9.10 -0.19 13.02
C PHE A 24 -8.45 -1.57 13.16
N ILE A 25 -7.40 -1.63 13.98
CA ILE A 25 -6.75 -2.89 14.30
C ILE A 25 -7.58 -3.59 15.36
N ASP A 26 -8.05 -4.80 15.06
CA ASP A 26 -8.99 -5.53 15.91
C ASP A 26 -8.43 -5.77 17.32
N ASN A 27 -7.11 -5.99 17.45
CA ASN A 27 -6.46 -6.18 18.75
C ASN A 27 -6.06 -4.87 19.47
N HIS A 28 -6.15 -3.73 18.78
CA HIS A 28 -5.73 -2.44 19.31
C HIS A 28 -6.77 -1.38 18.92
N HIS A 29 -7.85 -1.29 19.69
CA HIS A 29 -9.00 -0.41 19.38
C HIS A 29 -8.66 1.09 19.28
N ALA A 30 -7.54 1.53 19.86
CA ALA A 30 -7.03 2.89 19.75
C ALA A 30 -6.14 3.12 18.51
N HIS A 31 -5.70 2.04 17.85
CA HIS A 31 -4.84 2.10 16.67
C HIS A 31 -5.66 1.87 15.39
N ALA A 32 -5.50 2.81 14.46
CA ALA A 32 -6.05 2.71 13.12
C ALA A 32 -4.91 2.86 12.11
N GLU A 33 -4.93 2.00 11.10
CA GLU A 33 -3.99 2.04 10.00
C GLU A 33 -4.65 2.58 8.75
N LEU A 34 -3.83 3.18 7.90
CA LEU A 34 -4.26 3.63 6.59
C LEU A 34 -4.43 2.42 5.67
N LYS A 35 -5.67 2.13 5.29
CA LYS A 35 -6.03 0.97 4.48
C LYS A 35 -5.82 1.22 2.99
N GLU A 36 -6.36 2.33 2.48
CA GLU A 36 -6.33 2.65 1.05
C GLU A 36 -6.56 4.14 0.80
N PHE A 37 -6.05 4.64 -0.34
CA PHE A 37 -6.46 5.92 -0.91
C PHE A 37 -7.33 5.67 -2.14
N LYS A 38 -8.52 6.26 -2.14
CA LYS A 38 -9.51 6.08 -3.20
C LYS A 38 -9.85 7.42 -3.83
N CYS A 39 -9.87 7.48 -5.15
CA CYS A 39 -10.34 8.64 -5.89
C CYS A 39 -11.85 8.82 -5.69
N ASP A 40 -12.28 10.02 -5.33
CA ASP A 40 -13.68 10.28 -5.00
C ASP A 40 -14.58 10.27 -6.24
N ASN A 41 -14.01 10.70 -7.38
CA ASN A 41 -14.76 10.82 -8.62
C ASN A 41 -15.03 9.48 -9.33
N CYS A 42 -14.02 8.59 -9.38
CA CYS A 42 -14.13 7.33 -10.15
C CYS A 42 -13.92 6.06 -9.31
N GLY A 43 -13.59 6.20 -8.02
CA GLY A 43 -13.36 5.09 -7.13
C GLY A 43 -12.06 4.32 -7.35
N TYR A 44 -11.14 4.82 -8.18
CA TYR A 44 -9.84 4.18 -8.37
C TYR A 44 -9.05 4.12 -7.06
N VAL A 45 -8.50 2.95 -6.74
CA VAL A 45 -7.67 2.71 -5.56
C VAL A 45 -6.21 2.74 -5.97
N PHE A 46 -5.42 3.62 -5.36
CA PHE A 46 -4.00 3.78 -5.68
C PHE A 46 -3.15 2.65 -5.11
N GLU A 47 -3.35 2.35 -3.84
CA GLU A 47 -2.60 1.32 -3.13
C GLU A 47 -3.43 0.86 -1.93
N THR A 48 -3.37 -0.44 -1.63
CA THR A 48 -3.97 -1.01 -0.43
C THR A 48 -2.88 -1.44 0.56
N GLY A 49 -3.19 -1.45 1.85
CA GLY A 49 -2.27 -1.91 2.89
C GLY A 49 -1.74 -3.34 2.65
N ARG A 50 -2.54 -4.19 1.99
CA ARG A 50 -2.16 -5.57 1.61
C ARG A 50 -1.06 -5.63 0.55
N ASP A 51 -0.96 -4.61 -0.30
CA ASP A 51 0.06 -4.56 -1.34
C ASP A 51 1.45 -4.36 -0.73
N LYS A 52 1.54 -3.64 0.40
CA LYS A 52 2.79 -3.48 1.17
C LYS A 52 3.27 -4.79 1.75
N GLU A 53 2.41 -5.49 2.50
CA GLU A 53 2.73 -6.78 3.14
C GLU A 53 3.32 -7.76 2.12
N LYS A 54 2.67 -7.87 0.95
CA LYS A 54 3.15 -8.75 -0.12
C LYS A 54 4.50 -8.31 -0.69
N SER A 55 4.70 -7.01 -0.90
CA SER A 55 5.96 -6.48 -1.42
C SER A 55 7.13 -6.66 -0.44
N GLU A 56 6.88 -6.51 0.86
CA GLU A 56 7.85 -6.71 1.93
C GLU A 56 8.21 -8.20 2.06
N GLU A 57 7.21 -9.08 1.98
CA GLU A 57 7.42 -10.53 2.01
C GLU A 57 8.21 -11.03 0.77
N GLU A 58 7.90 -10.50 -0.43
CA GLU A 58 8.64 -10.80 -1.65
C GLU A 58 10.08 -10.27 -1.63
N SER A 59 10.31 -9.09 -1.04
CA SER A 59 11.66 -8.56 -0.79
C SER A 59 12.47 -9.52 0.08
N PHE A 60 11.91 -9.91 1.23
CA PHE A 60 12.59 -10.77 2.19
C PHE A 60 12.94 -12.14 1.59
N LYS A 61 12.03 -12.72 0.79
CA LYS A 61 12.29 -13.97 0.06
C LYS A 61 13.44 -13.84 -0.95
N LYS A 62 13.51 -12.73 -1.68
CA LYS A 62 14.60 -12.46 -2.64
C LYS A 62 15.95 -12.31 -1.94
N ASP A 63 15.97 -11.61 -0.81
CA ASP A 63 17.18 -11.44 0.00
C ASP A 63 17.69 -12.80 0.51
N LEU A 64 16.79 -13.64 1.03
CA LEU A 64 17.12 -14.99 1.52
C LEU A 64 17.67 -15.89 0.40
N ILE A 65 17.04 -15.87 -0.78
CA ILE A 65 17.51 -16.61 -1.97
C ILE A 65 18.91 -16.14 -2.38
N THR A 66 19.15 -14.83 -2.34
CA THR A 66 20.46 -14.25 -2.67
C THR A 66 21.54 -14.70 -1.69
N GLU A 67 21.24 -14.77 -0.40
CA GLU A 67 22.17 -15.30 0.61
C GLU A 67 22.43 -16.80 0.45
N LEU A 68 21.41 -17.60 0.15
CA LEU A 68 21.55 -19.04 -0.11
C LEU A 68 22.45 -19.30 -1.32
N ASN A 69 22.28 -18.53 -2.40
CA ASN A 69 23.10 -18.64 -3.61
C ASN A 69 24.56 -18.23 -3.41
N LYS A 70 24.88 -17.44 -2.36
CA LYS A 70 26.27 -17.10 -2.01
C LYS A 70 26.97 -18.20 -1.19
N LYS A 71 26.21 -19.15 -0.63
CA LYS A 71 26.73 -20.28 0.15
C LYS A 71 26.94 -21.56 -0.69
N LEU A 72 26.55 -21.51 -1.97
CA LEU A 72 26.83 -22.52 -2.99
C LEU A 72 28.04 -22.07 -3.83
#